data_AF-A0AAJ2GZ63-F1
#
_entry.id   AF-A0AAJ2GZ63-F1
#
_cell.length_a   1.000
_cell.length_b   1.000
_cell.length_c   1.000
_cell.angle_alpha   90.00
_cell.angle_beta   90.00
_cell.angle_gamma   90.00
#
_symmetry.space_group_name_H-M   'P 1'
#
loop_
_entity.id
_entity.type
_entity.pdbx_description
1 polymer ?
#
loop_
_entity_poly.entity_id
_entity_poly.type
_entity_poly.pdbx_seq_one_letter_code
_entity_poly.pdbx_strand_id
1 'polypeptide(L)'
;MQPNLMQHHVEVMISTQDIQQRITELAQRINHDYQHAAHHLVLVGLLRGSFIFMADLCRQITVPHEVDFLTASSYGNAMSSSRDVKIIKDLDQDIRERHVLIVEDIIDSGNTLSKVRELFWLR
;
A
#
# COMPACT_ATOMS: atom_id res chain seq x y z
N MET A 1 -15.45 16.87 37.22
CA MET A 1 -16.15 16.73 35.92
C MET A 1 -15.65 15.45 35.28
N GLN A 2 -16.52 14.46 35.07
CA GLN A 2 -16.14 13.23 34.36
C GLN A 2 -16.03 13.52 32.86
N PRO A 3 -14.98 13.07 32.16
CA PRO A 3 -14.88 13.27 30.72
C PRO A 3 -15.98 12.49 30.01
N ASN A 4 -16.72 13.19 29.15
CA ASN A 4 -17.76 12.63 28.31
C ASN A 4 -17.09 11.71 27.27
N LEU A 5 -17.03 10.41 27.55
CA LEU A 5 -16.59 9.40 26.58
C LEU A 5 -17.69 9.28 25.52
N MET A 6 -17.51 9.97 24.40
CA MET A 6 -18.31 9.72 23.19
C MET A 6 -18.28 8.21 22.91
N GLN A 7 -19.44 7.55 22.99
CA GLN A 7 -19.56 6.15 22.59
C GLN A 7 -19.35 6.08 21.08
N HIS A 8 -18.17 5.62 20.67
CA HIS A 8 -17.90 5.29 19.28
C HIS A 8 -18.61 3.99 18.94
N HIS A 9 -19.55 4.05 17.99
CA HIS A 9 -20.18 2.87 17.43
C HIS A 9 -19.31 2.33 16.29
N VAL A 10 -18.89 1.06 16.40
CA VAL A 10 -18.10 0.37 15.37
C VAL A 10 -18.99 -0.69 14.75
N GLU A 11 -19.13 -0.64 13.43
CA GLU A 11 -19.86 -1.63 12.66
C GLU A 11 -18.94 -2.32 11.65
N VAL A 12 -19.25 -3.57 11.34
CA VAL A 12 -18.51 -4.32 10.33
C VAL A 12 -18.95 -3.83 8.95
N MET A 13 -18.06 -3.10 8.27
CA MET A 13 -18.32 -2.64 6.89
C MET A 13 -18.02 -3.73 5.85
N ILE A 14 -16.95 -4.51 6.06
CA ILE A 14 -16.52 -5.58 5.17
C ILE A 14 -16.18 -6.79 6.04
N SER A 15 -16.79 -7.94 5.75
CA SER A 15 -16.53 -9.15 6.53
C SER A 15 -15.12 -9.68 6.27
N THR A 16 -14.54 -10.41 7.23
CA THR A 16 -13.25 -11.09 7.04
C THR A 16 -13.28 -12.04 5.84
N GLN A 17 -14.41 -12.69 5.61
CA GLN A 17 -14.59 -13.61 4.48
C GLN A 17 -14.53 -12.87 3.14
N ASP A 18 -15.20 -11.72 3.02
CA ASP A 18 -15.19 -10.91 1.80
C ASP A 18 -13.80 -10.34 1.52
N ILE A 19 -13.08 -9.89 2.55
CA ILE A 19 -11.68 -9.44 2.43
C ILE A 19 -10.81 -10.58 1.91
N GLN A 20 -10.88 -11.76 2.55
CA GLN A 20 -10.06 -12.91 2.17
C GLN A 20 -10.36 -13.36 0.74
N GLN A 21 -11.65 -13.42 0.36
CA GLN A 21 -12.06 -13.75 -1.00
C GLN A 21 -11.49 -12.74 -2.00
N ARG A 22 -11.57 -11.44 -1.69
CA ARG A 22 -11.06 -10.40 -2.58
C ARG A 22 -9.55 -10.47 -2.75
N ILE A 23 -8.82 -10.79 -1.68
CA ILE A 23 -7.36 -10.99 -1.74
C ILE A 23 -7.03 -12.18 -2.65
N THR A 24 -7.79 -13.27 -2.58
CA THR A 24 -7.61 -14.43 -3.46
C THR A 24 -7.83 -14.06 -4.93
N GLU A 25 -8.90 -13.34 -5.24
CA GLU A 25 -9.19 -12.87 -6.60
C GLU A 25 -8.08 -11.94 -7.13
N LEU A 26 -7.60 -11.01 -6.30
CA LEU A 26 -6.52 -10.09 -6.66
C LEU A 26 -5.21 -10.84 -6.90
N ALA A 27 -4.86 -11.78 -6.02
CA ALA A 27 -3.66 -12.60 -6.16
C ALA A 27 -3.70 -13.45 -7.44
N GLN A 28 -4.84 -14.06 -7.77
CA GLN A 28 -5.01 -14.79 -9.04
C GLN A 28 -4.76 -13.89 -10.25
N ARG A 29 -5.30 -12.67 -10.23
CA ARG A 29 -5.08 -11.69 -11.29
C ARG A 29 -3.61 -11.28 -11.38
N ILE A 30 -2.97 -10.95 -10.25
CA ILE A 30 -1.55 -10.59 -10.20
C ILE A 30 -0.68 -11.75 -10.71
N ASN A 31 -0.97 -12.98 -10.30
CA ASN A 31 -0.24 -14.17 -10.76
C ASN A 31 -0.34 -14.34 -12.27
N HIS A 32 -1.50 -14.06 -12.87
CA HIS A 32 -1.68 -14.09 -14.31
C HIS A 32 -0.93 -12.95 -15.01
N ASP A 33 -1.11 -11.72 -14.54
CA ASP A 33 -0.56 -10.50 -15.15
C ASP A 33 0.99 -10.50 -15.12
N TYR A 34 1.58 -11.06 -14.06
CA TYR A 34 3.04 -11.11 -13.84
C TYR A 34 3.65 -12.51 -14.04
N GLN A 35 2.94 -13.45 -14.67
CA GLN A 35 3.43 -14.84 -14.85
C GLN A 35 4.78 -14.95 -15.57
N HIS A 36 5.15 -13.95 -16.37
CA HIS A 36 6.42 -13.89 -17.11
C HIS A 36 7.43 -12.92 -16.50
N ALA A 37 7.11 -12.30 -15.36
CA ALA A 37 7.92 -11.25 -14.76
C ALA A 37 9.13 -11.77 -13.95
N ALA A 38 9.33 -13.09 -13.84
CA ALA A 38 10.41 -13.74 -13.06
C ALA A 38 10.75 -12.96 -11.75
N HIS A 39 12.00 -12.94 -11.29
CA HIS A 39 12.41 -12.20 -10.08
C HIS A 39 12.44 -10.66 -10.27
N HIS A 40 11.66 -10.11 -11.21
CA HIS A 40 11.58 -8.68 -11.46
C HIS A 40 10.34 -8.03 -10.83
N LEU A 41 9.48 -8.77 -10.12
CA LEU A 41 8.36 -8.18 -9.39
C LEU A 41 8.78 -7.75 -7.98
N VAL A 42 8.52 -6.48 -7.64
CA VAL A 42 8.68 -5.92 -6.30
C VAL A 42 7.33 -5.41 -5.81
N LEU A 43 6.86 -5.93 -4.68
CA LEU A 43 5.69 -5.42 -3.99
C LEU A 43 6.13 -4.31 -3.03
N VAL A 44 5.57 -3.12 -3.18
CA VAL A 44 5.92 -1.96 -2.34
C VAL A 44 4.74 -1.55 -1.49
N GLY A 45 4.85 -1.75 -0.18
CA GLY A 45 3.82 -1.39 0.79
C GLY A 45 4.03 0.00 1.36
N LEU A 46 2.98 0.83 1.38
CA LEU A 46 3.04 2.15 2.02
C LEU A 46 2.68 2.02 3.50
N LEU A 47 3.68 2.22 4.37
CA LEU A 47 3.48 2.10 5.81
C LEU A 47 2.71 3.29 6.39
N ARG A 48 1.91 3.11 7.44
CA ARG A 48 1.80 1.86 8.23
C ARG A 48 0.61 0.98 7.86
N GLY A 49 -0.48 1.52 7.35
CA GLY A 49 -1.77 0.83 7.25
C GLY A 49 -1.78 -0.38 6.31
N SER A 50 -1.05 -0.30 5.20
CA SER A 50 -1.02 -1.37 4.18
C SER A 50 -0.43 -2.70 4.64
N PHE A 51 0.27 -2.76 5.78
CA PHE A 51 1.09 -3.94 6.11
C PHE A 51 0.29 -5.25 6.27
N ILE A 52 -0.93 -5.19 6.82
CA ILE A 52 -1.79 -6.38 6.97
C ILE A 52 -2.23 -6.86 5.59
N PHE A 53 -2.77 -5.95 4.78
CA PHE A 53 -3.22 -6.26 3.42
C PHE A 53 -2.07 -6.77 2.55
N MET A 54 -0.89 -6.15 2.64
CA MET A 54 0.33 -6.61 2.00
C MET A 54 0.70 -8.04 2.42
N ALA A 55 0.69 -8.34 3.72
CA ALA A 55 1.04 -9.67 4.23
C ALA A 55 0.06 -10.76 3.78
N ASP A 56 -1.24 -10.46 3.75
CA ASP A 56 -2.24 -11.40 3.25
C ASP A 56 -2.13 -11.60 1.75
N LEU A 57 -1.88 -10.53 0.99
CA LEU A 57 -1.73 -10.57 -0.46
C LEU A 57 -0.47 -11.33 -0.90
N CYS A 58 0.69 -11.03 -0.30
CA CYS A 58 1.96 -11.63 -0.69
C CYS A 58 1.98 -13.16 -0.49
N ARG A 59 1.30 -13.67 0.56
CA ARG A 59 1.14 -15.11 0.80
C ARG A 59 0.37 -15.83 -0.31
N GLN A 60 -0.47 -15.13 -1.06
CA GLN A 60 -1.28 -15.71 -2.14
C GLN A 60 -0.65 -15.53 -3.53
N ILE A 61 0.33 -14.63 -3.68
CA ILE A 61 1.06 -14.44 -4.93
C ILE A 61 2.08 -15.57 -5.06
N THR A 62 1.98 -16.34 -6.14
CA THR A 62 2.85 -17.48 -6.45
C THR A 62 4.01 -17.10 -7.36
N VAL A 63 3.91 -15.97 -8.07
CA VAL A 63 5.01 -15.41 -8.84
C VAL A 63 6.15 -15.02 -7.87
N PRO A 64 7.41 -15.40 -8.16
CA PRO A 64 8.55 -14.97 -7.33
C PRO A 64 8.61 -13.44 -7.25
N HIS A 65 8.66 -12.90 -6.05
CA HIS A 65 8.66 -11.46 -5.83
C HIS A 65 9.50 -11.09 -4.62
N GLU A 66 9.94 -9.83 -4.60
CA GLU A 66 10.52 -9.18 -3.44
C GLU A 66 9.48 -8.27 -2.77
N VAL A 67 9.69 -7.93 -1.50
CA VAL A 67 8.82 -7.02 -0.75
C VAL A 67 9.68 -5.89 -0.19
N ASP A 68 9.22 -4.66 -0.35
CA ASP A 68 9.83 -3.47 0.24
C ASP A 68 8.75 -2.53 0.80
N PHE A 69 9.15 -1.60 1.64
CA PHE A 69 8.25 -0.68 2.34
C PHE A 69 8.73 0.76 2.24
N LEU A 70 7.81 1.64 1.87
CA LEU A 70 8.01 3.09 1.89
C LEU A 70 7.19 3.70 3.03
N THR A 71 7.76 4.66 3.75
CA THR A 71 7.00 5.50 4.69
C THR A 71 7.01 6.94 4.21
N ALA A 72 5.82 7.48 3.98
CA ALA A 72 5.60 8.85 3.58
C ALA A 72 4.81 9.61 4.65
N SER A 73 5.15 10.89 4.88
CA SER A 73 4.29 11.81 5.63
C SER A 73 3.96 13.03 4.80
N SER A 74 2.68 13.41 4.79
CA SER A 74 2.26 14.71 4.27
C SER A 74 2.77 15.82 5.19
N TYR A 75 3.41 16.86 4.63
CA TYR A 75 3.63 18.10 5.36
C TYR A 75 2.30 18.87 5.46
N GLY A 76 1.80 19.10 6.68
CA GLY A 76 0.80 20.15 6.92
C GLY A 76 -0.27 19.85 7.97
N ASN A 77 -0.07 20.40 9.18
CA ASN A 77 -1.10 20.60 10.19
C ASN A 77 -1.86 21.95 10.01
N ALA A 78 -1.67 22.63 8.88
CA ALA A 78 -2.34 23.88 8.57
C ALA A 78 -3.22 23.67 7.33
N MET A 79 -4.33 24.40 7.28
CA MET A 79 -5.41 24.31 6.28
C MET A 79 -4.99 24.67 4.83
N SER A 80 -3.70 24.56 4.50
CA SER A 80 -3.11 24.69 3.18
C SER A 80 -2.24 23.47 2.90
N SER A 81 -2.58 22.72 1.86
CA SER A 81 -1.78 21.60 1.37
C SER A 81 -0.44 22.12 0.82
N SER A 82 0.58 22.22 1.67
CA SER A 82 1.96 22.15 1.18
C SER A 82 2.09 20.77 0.54
N ARG A 83 2.11 20.75 -0.79
CA ARG A 83 1.91 19.59 -1.68
C ARG A 83 3.09 18.61 -1.68
N ASP A 84 3.98 18.71 -0.72
CA ASP A 84 5.21 17.94 -0.64
C ASP A 84 5.04 16.75 0.31
N VAL A 85 5.27 15.56 -0.23
CA VAL A 85 5.35 14.32 0.55
C VAL A 85 6.79 14.18 1.04
N LYS A 86 6.97 14.06 2.35
CA LYS A 86 8.27 13.70 2.92
C LYS A 86 8.43 12.19 2.91
N ILE A 87 9.50 11.70 2.30
CA ILE A 87 9.92 10.32 2.52
C ILE A 87 10.61 10.24 3.89
N ILE A 88 10.01 9.47 4.80
CA ILE A 88 10.57 9.17 6.12
C ILE A 88 11.49 7.97 6.03
N LYS A 89 11.03 6.92 5.35
CA LYS A 89 11.82 5.74 5.00
C LYS A 89 11.62 5.49 3.51
N ASP A 90 12.75 5.39 2.82
CA ASP A 90 12.79 5.00 1.42
C ASP A 90 12.89 3.47 1.27
N LEU A 91 12.75 3.00 0.04
CA LEU A 91 13.01 1.63 -0.38
C LEU A 91 14.46 1.27 -0.05
N ASP A 92 14.65 0.04 0.44
CA ASP A 92 15.99 -0.49 0.68
C ASP A 92 16.61 -1.03 -0.61
N GLN A 93 15.78 -1.42 -1.57
CA GLN A 93 16.20 -2.04 -2.83
C GLN A 93 16.03 -1.12 -4.05
N ASP A 94 16.88 -1.36 -5.05
CA ASP A 94 16.78 -0.70 -6.35
C ASP A 94 15.68 -1.33 -7.20
N ILE A 95 14.77 -0.47 -7.68
CA ILE A 95 13.60 -0.84 -8.47
C ILE A 95 13.74 -0.53 -9.97
N ARG A 96 14.91 -0.09 -10.42
CA ARG A 96 15.19 0.15 -11.85
C ARG A 96 14.98 -1.10 -12.70
N GLU A 97 14.31 -0.93 -13.84
CA GLU A 97 13.97 -2.01 -14.77
C GLU A 97 13.19 -3.17 -14.11
N ARG A 98 12.48 -2.89 -13.01
CA ARG A 98 11.63 -3.85 -12.30
C ARG A 98 10.16 -3.52 -12.48
N HIS A 99 9.34 -4.55 -12.35
CA HIS A 99 7.90 -4.41 -12.19
C HIS A 99 7.60 -4.03 -10.74
N VAL A 100 7.04 -2.83 -10.54
CA VAL A 100 6.70 -2.33 -9.21
C VAL A 100 5.19 -2.36 -9.02
N LEU A 101 4.72 -3.14 -8.04
CA LEU A 101 3.33 -3.17 -7.64
C LEU A 101 3.16 -2.49 -6.28
N ILE A 102 2.56 -1.30 -6.29
CA ILE A 102 2.26 -0.54 -5.09
C ILE A 102 1.04 -1.13 -4.38
N VAL A 103 1.15 -1.37 -3.08
CA VAL A 103 0.09 -1.91 -2.24
C VAL A 103 -0.26 -0.90 -1.15
N GLU A 104 -1.53 -0.48 -1.15
CA GLU A 104 -2.13 0.46 -0.20
C GLU A 104 -3.35 -0.18 0.45
N ASP A 105 -3.65 0.18 1.71
CA ASP A 105 -4.87 -0.26 2.41
C ASP A 105 -6.09 0.53 1.97
N ILE A 106 -5.95 1.83 1.74
CA ILE A 106 -7.03 2.72 1.31
C ILE A 106 -6.51 3.86 0.44
N ILE A 107 -7.27 4.19 -0.61
CA ILE A 107 -7.04 5.36 -1.44
C ILE A 107 -8.25 6.29 -1.27
N ASP A 108 -8.02 7.42 -0.61
CA ASP A 108 -9.01 8.51 -0.52
C ASP A 108 -8.77 9.53 -1.66
N SER A 109 -8.11 10.66 -1.39
CA SER A 109 -7.81 11.66 -2.43
C SER A 109 -6.80 11.24 -3.50
N GLY A 110 -6.08 10.13 -3.31
CA GLY A 110 -5.04 9.64 -4.24
C GLY A 110 -3.75 10.48 -4.30
N ASN A 111 -3.67 11.57 -3.53
CA ASN A 111 -2.54 12.49 -3.58
C ASN A 111 -1.21 11.83 -3.20
N THR A 112 -1.15 11.12 -2.07
CA THR A 112 0.07 10.43 -1.61
C THR A 112 0.54 9.43 -2.65
N LEU A 113 -0.37 8.59 -3.17
CA LEU A 113 -0.08 7.61 -4.20
C LEU A 113 0.45 8.24 -5.49
N SER A 114 -0.10 9.39 -5.93
CA SER A 114 0.40 10.08 -7.12
C SER A 114 1.86 10.51 -6.95
N LYS A 115 2.22 11.10 -5.80
CA LYS A 115 3.61 11.53 -5.55
C LYS A 115 4.55 10.34 -5.45
N VAL A 116 4.13 9.27 -4.79
CA VAL A 116 4.95 8.03 -4.71
C VAL A 116 5.17 7.43 -6.09
N ARG A 117 4.13 7.40 -6.93
CA ARG A 117 4.25 6.96 -8.32
C ARG A 117 5.19 7.85 -9.13
N GLU A 118 5.11 9.17 -8.98
CA GLU A 118 6.04 10.12 -9.63
C GLU A 118 7.49 9.88 -9.18
N LEU A 119 7.71 9.67 -7.88
CA LEU A 119 9.03 9.35 -7.33
C LEU A 119 9.60 8.04 -7.90
N PHE A 120 8.77 7.02 -8.09
CA PHE A 120 9.20 5.75 -8.68
C PHE A 120 9.47 5.88 -10.17
N TRP A 121 8.76 6.76 -10.88
CA TRP A 121 8.98 7.00 -12.30
C TRP A 121 10.30 7.71 -12.63
N LEU A 122 10.91 8.34 -11.62
CA LEU A 122 12.21 9.00 -11.73
C LEU A 122 13.39 8.07 -11.39
N ARG A 123 13.11 6.82 -11.00
CA ARG A 123 14.14 5.82 -10.71
C ARG A 123 14.40 4.96 -11.93
#